data_AF-A0A966B2J0-F1
#
_entry.id   AF-A0A966B2J0-F1
#
_cell.length_a   1.000
_cell.length_b   1.000
_cell.length_c   1.000
_cell.angle_alpha   90.00
_cell.angle_beta   90.00
_cell.angle_gamma   90.00
#
_symmetry.space_group_name_H-M   'P 1'
#
loop_
_entity.id
_entity.type
_entity.pdbx_description
1 polymer ?
#
loop_
_entity_poly.entity_id
_entity_poly.type
_entity_poly.pdbx_seq_one_letter_code
_entity_poly.pdbx_strand_id
1 'polypeptide(L)'
;LAGLITFPVVISFGLQETVSESTVGALFLAIPTGLASLGAAGRLVAVLFFSLAYLAAITSSVSLLEVPVASLMDRLGWSRRRSAWLMALLIFIAGLPAAMSIPVLEVMDSIFGGVLLILGGLLIALLVGWVAPKRFRDDLQGSKTSAGLIRLMLFFLRWVSPVVITAGLLISVVDLWRQWFPAA
;
A
#
# COMPACT_ATOMS: atom_id res chain seq x y z
N LEU A 1 1.52 17.28 1.17
CA LEU A 1 2.23 17.82 0.00
C LEU A 1 1.70 17.25 -1.31
N ALA A 2 1.73 15.93 -1.53
CA ALA A 2 1.20 15.32 -2.77
C ALA A 2 -0.25 15.74 -3.08
N GLY A 3 -1.17 15.66 -2.11
CA GLY A 3 -2.56 16.11 -2.30
C GLY A 3 -2.70 17.60 -2.66
N LEU A 4 -1.82 18.47 -2.16
CA LEU A 4 -1.83 19.90 -2.49
C LEU A 4 -1.42 20.17 -3.95
N ILE A 5 -0.77 19.22 -4.61
CA ILE A 5 -0.39 19.31 -6.02
C ILE A 5 -1.45 18.59 -6.87
N THR A 6 -1.89 17.41 -6.46
CA THR A 6 -2.83 16.58 -7.24
C THR A 6 -4.23 17.20 -7.32
N PHE A 7 -4.80 17.67 -6.21
CA PHE A 7 -6.18 18.17 -6.21
C PHE A 7 -6.38 19.42 -7.09
N PRO A 8 -5.51 20.46 -7.05
CA PRO A 8 -5.66 21.61 -7.94
C PRO A 8 -5.56 21.25 -9.41
N VAL A 9 -4.67 20.31 -9.78
CA VAL A 9 -4.53 19.83 -11.15
C VAL A 9 -5.82 19.12 -11.60
N VAL A 10 -6.33 18.19 -10.80
CA VAL A 10 -7.58 17.46 -11.11
C VAL A 10 -8.76 18.41 -11.29
N ILE A 11 -8.88 19.42 -10.42
CA ILE A 11 -9.97 20.40 -10.49
C ILE A 11 -9.82 21.34 -11.69
N SER A 12 -8.59 21.80 -11.98
CA SER A 12 -8.32 22.74 -13.07
C SER A 12 -8.56 22.13 -14.45
N PHE A 13 -8.39 20.81 -14.58
CA PHE A 13 -8.57 20.09 -15.84
C PHE A 13 -9.91 19.34 -15.93
N GLY A 14 -10.82 19.49 -14.96
CA GLY A 14 -12.14 18.84 -15.00
C GLY A 14 -12.08 17.31 -14.91
N LEU A 15 -11.07 16.78 -14.21
CA LEU A 15 -10.75 15.35 -14.16
C LEU A 15 -11.38 14.63 -12.96
N GLN A 16 -12.39 15.23 -12.32
CA GLN A 16 -12.96 14.71 -11.08
C GLN A 16 -13.56 13.31 -11.27
N GLU A 17 -14.27 13.07 -12.37
CA GLU A 17 -14.90 11.78 -12.67
C GLU A 17 -13.86 10.66 -12.87
N THR A 18 -12.79 10.96 -13.62
CA THR A 18 -11.73 9.99 -13.93
C THR A 18 -10.90 9.59 -12.70
N VAL A 19 -10.79 10.48 -11.71
CA VAL A 19 -10.11 10.19 -10.44
C VAL A 19 -10.99 9.43 -9.46
N SER A 20 -12.31 9.61 -9.57
CA SER A 20 -13.29 8.99 -8.67
C SER A 20 -13.54 7.52 -8.99
N GLU A 21 -13.33 7.09 -10.25
CA GLU A 21 -13.58 5.71 -10.69
C GLU A 21 -12.42 4.75 -10.41
N SER A 22 -11.16 5.19 -10.55
CA SER A 22 -10.00 4.30 -10.40
C SER A 22 -8.69 5.08 -10.19
N THR A 23 -7.88 4.64 -9.22
CA THR A 23 -6.51 5.16 -9.00
C THR A 23 -5.62 4.98 -10.24
N VAL A 24 -5.83 3.90 -11.00
CA VAL A 24 -5.10 3.64 -12.26
C VAL A 24 -5.55 4.64 -13.33
N GLY A 25 -6.85 4.87 -13.46
CA GLY A 25 -7.41 5.89 -14.36
C GLY A 25 -6.90 7.30 -14.03
N ALA A 26 -6.84 7.65 -12.74
CA ALA A 26 -6.29 8.91 -12.27
C ALA A 26 -4.83 9.13 -12.71
N LEU A 27 -3.96 8.17 -12.44
CA LEU A 27 -2.53 8.30 -12.68
C LEU A 27 -2.17 8.20 -14.16
N PHE A 28 -2.83 7.33 -14.92
CA PHE A 28 -2.41 6.98 -16.29
C PHE A 28 -3.30 7.54 -17.39
N LEU A 29 -4.49 8.05 -17.08
CA LEU A 29 -5.33 8.76 -18.05
C LEU A 29 -5.46 10.24 -17.68
N ALA A 30 -5.92 10.54 -16.47
CA ALA A 30 -6.27 11.90 -16.09
C ALA A 30 -5.05 12.83 -16.09
N ILE A 31 -4.00 12.48 -15.34
CA ILE A 31 -2.78 13.31 -15.22
C ILE A 31 -2.09 13.52 -16.58
N PRO A 32 -1.82 12.48 -17.40
CA PRO A 32 -1.23 12.68 -18.72
C PRO A 32 -2.05 13.59 -19.63
N THR A 33 -3.37 13.43 -19.66
CA THR A 33 -4.24 14.25 -20.52
C THR A 33 -4.25 15.70 -20.09
N GLY A 34 -4.33 15.98 -18.78
CA GLY A 34 -4.24 17.35 -18.26
C GLY A 34 -2.87 18.00 -18.49
N LEU A 35 -1.78 17.24 -18.37
CA LEU A 35 -0.45 17.77 -18.69
C LEU A 35 -0.26 17.98 -20.19
N ALA A 36 -0.82 17.14 -21.05
CA ALA A 36 -0.73 17.29 -22.50
C ALA A 36 -1.36 18.60 -23.01
N SER A 37 -2.42 19.09 -22.37
CA SER A 37 -3.07 20.36 -22.77
C SER A 37 -2.20 21.60 -22.52
N LEU A 38 -1.12 21.48 -21.72
CA LEU A 38 -0.14 22.54 -21.48
C LEU A 38 0.99 22.60 -22.53
N GLY A 39 0.91 21.79 -23.59
CA GLY A 39 1.89 21.80 -24.68
C GLY A 39 3.28 21.33 -24.26
N ALA A 40 4.33 22.05 -24.64
CA ALA A 40 5.72 21.63 -24.41
C ALA A 40 6.11 21.62 -22.91
N ALA A 41 5.63 22.61 -22.14
CA ALA A 41 5.88 22.68 -20.70
C ALA A 41 5.24 21.50 -19.96
N GLY A 42 4.03 21.10 -20.37
CA GLY A 42 3.32 19.95 -19.81
C GLY A 42 4.05 18.63 -20.00
N ARG A 43 4.67 18.40 -21.18
CA ARG A 43 5.48 17.20 -21.43
C ARG A 43 6.70 17.13 -20.52
N LEU A 44 7.39 18.25 -20.28
CA LEU A 44 8.53 18.28 -19.36
C LEU A 44 8.10 17.92 -17.94
N VAL A 45 6.98 18.50 -17.48
CA VAL A 45 6.41 18.20 -16.15
C VAL A 45 5.99 16.73 -16.06
N ALA A 46 5.40 16.16 -17.12
CA ALA A 46 5.01 14.75 -17.15
C ALA A 46 6.24 13.83 -17.01
N VAL A 47 7.32 14.08 -17.75
CA VAL A 47 8.56 13.29 -17.64
C VAL A 47 9.11 13.33 -16.22
N LEU A 48 9.17 14.52 -15.61
CA LEU A 48 9.63 14.67 -14.23
C LEU A 48 8.72 13.94 -13.24
N PHE A 49 7.39 14.10 -13.38
CA PHE A 49 6.41 13.46 -12.51
C PHE A 49 6.52 11.93 -12.56
N PHE A 50 6.50 11.33 -13.75
CA PHE A 50 6.57 9.88 -13.90
C PHE A 50 7.96 9.31 -13.53
N SER A 51 9.04 10.08 -13.73
CA SER A 51 10.36 9.67 -13.25
C SER A 51 10.42 9.61 -11.72
N LEU A 52 9.85 10.60 -11.04
CA LEU A 52 9.74 10.61 -9.58
C LEU A 52 8.82 9.49 -9.07
N ALA A 53 7.69 9.27 -9.74
CA ALA A 53 6.77 8.17 -9.42
C ALA A 53 7.46 6.79 -9.57
N TYR A 54 8.24 6.60 -10.62
CA TYR A 54 9.03 5.39 -10.84
C TYR A 54 10.08 5.15 -9.74
N LEU A 55 10.82 6.20 -9.37
CA LEU A 55 11.79 6.11 -8.26
C LEU A 55 11.11 5.80 -6.92
N ALA A 56 9.94 6.41 -6.67
CA ALA A 56 9.14 6.11 -5.48
C ALA A 56 8.66 4.65 -5.46
N ALA A 57 8.24 4.11 -6.61
CA ALA A 57 7.82 2.72 -6.73
C ALA A 57 8.98 1.73 -6.47
N ILE A 58 10.19 2.01 -6.97
CA ILE A 58 11.37 1.15 -6.73
C ILE A 58 11.70 1.09 -5.24
N THR A 59 11.77 2.24 -4.57
CA THR A 59 12.16 2.28 -3.15
C THR A 59 11.15 1.56 -2.26
N SER A 60 9.86 1.67 -2.54
CA SER A 60 8.80 0.89 -1.87
C SER A 60 8.94 -0.61 -2.16
N SER A 61 9.16 -0.99 -3.42
CA SER A 61 9.29 -2.39 -3.84
C SER A 61 10.47 -3.10 -3.15
N VAL A 62 11.61 -2.42 -3.01
CA VAL A 62 12.79 -2.96 -2.31
C VAL A 62 12.46 -3.19 -0.82
N SER A 63 11.77 -2.26 -0.17
CA SER A 63 11.36 -2.40 1.23
C SER A 63 10.42 -3.59 1.44
N LEU A 64 9.43 -3.75 0.55
CA LEU A 64 8.48 -4.85 0.60
C LEU A 64 9.11 -6.21 0.28
N LEU A 65 10.10 -6.26 -0.62
CA LEU A 65 10.85 -7.48 -0.94
C LEU A 65 11.70 -7.98 0.24
N GLU A 66 12.21 -7.07 1.07
CA GLU A 66 13.07 -7.45 2.20
C GLU A 66 12.31 -8.27 3.27
N VAL A 67 10.99 -8.07 3.41
CA VAL A 67 10.17 -8.82 4.38
C VAL A 67 10.17 -10.34 4.14
N PRO A 68 9.78 -10.87 2.96
CA PRO A 68 9.86 -12.30 2.70
C PRO A 68 11.30 -12.81 2.60
N VAL A 69 12.26 -11.98 2.15
CA VAL A 69 13.69 -12.33 2.12
C VAL A 69 14.21 -12.61 3.53
N ALA A 70 13.95 -11.71 4.47
CA ALA A 70 14.29 -11.89 5.88
C ALA A 70 13.59 -13.12 6.46
N SER A 71 12.32 -13.34 6.13
CA SER A 71 11.58 -14.52 6.59
C SER A 71 12.23 -15.85 6.16
N LEU A 72 12.70 -15.95 4.91
CA LEU A 72 13.42 -17.14 4.44
C LEU A 72 14.79 -17.29 5.09
N MET A 73 15.50 -16.18 5.32
CA MET A 73 16.78 -16.21 6.02
C MET A 73 16.63 -16.70 7.47
N ASP A 74 15.65 -16.17 8.21
CA ASP A 74 15.43 -16.51 9.61
C ASP A 74 14.90 -17.94 9.80
N ARG A 75 13.99 -18.39 8.91
CA ARG A 75 13.36 -19.72 9.05
C ARG A 75 14.16 -20.86 8.43
N LEU A 76 14.83 -20.62 7.31
CA LEU A 76 15.54 -21.67 6.55
C LEU A 76 17.07 -21.53 6.62
N GLY A 77 17.60 -20.48 7.24
CA GLY A 77 19.04 -20.24 7.32
C GLY A 77 19.71 -19.96 5.99
N TRP A 78 18.94 -19.55 4.96
CA TRP A 78 19.46 -19.33 3.61
C TRP A 78 20.28 -18.04 3.52
N SER A 79 21.21 -17.99 2.56
CA SER A 79 21.96 -16.76 2.29
C SER A 79 21.06 -15.68 1.67
N ARG A 80 21.31 -14.41 2.03
CA ARG A 80 20.55 -13.26 1.53
C ARG A 80 20.43 -13.26 0.01
N ARG A 81 21.54 -13.53 -0.70
CA ARG A 81 21.58 -13.55 -2.17
C ARG A 81 20.61 -14.59 -2.74
N ARG A 82 20.57 -15.79 -2.15
CA ARG A 82 19.66 -16.87 -2.59
C ARG A 82 18.21 -16.48 -2.34
N SER A 83 17.88 -16.01 -1.14
CA SER A 83 16.52 -15.60 -0.78
C SER A 83 16.02 -14.44 -1.65
N ALA A 84 16.86 -13.42 -1.89
CA ALA A 84 16.52 -12.26 -2.70
C ALA A 84 16.21 -12.64 -4.16
N TRP A 85 17.08 -13.43 -4.81
CA TRP A 85 16.84 -13.84 -6.20
C TRP A 85 15.61 -14.73 -6.35
N LEU A 86 15.39 -15.66 -5.41
CA LEU A 86 14.20 -16.50 -5.43
C LEU A 86 12.93 -15.66 -5.27
N MET A 87 12.87 -14.81 -4.25
CA MET A 87 11.68 -13.98 -4.00
C MET A 87 11.42 -12.99 -5.13
N ALA A 88 12.47 -12.37 -5.69
CA ALA A 88 12.35 -11.48 -6.83
C ALA A 88 11.77 -12.21 -8.05
N LEU A 89 12.24 -13.42 -8.35
CA LEU A 89 11.72 -14.23 -9.45
C LEU A 89 10.26 -14.64 -9.22
N LEU A 90 9.92 -15.09 -8.00
CA LEU A 90 8.55 -15.48 -7.66
C LEU A 90 7.57 -14.31 -7.76
N ILE A 91 7.95 -13.15 -7.22
CA ILE A 91 7.13 -11.93 -7.29
C ILE A 91 7.01 -11.44 -8.73
N PHE A 92 8.10 -11.49 -9.52
CA PHE A 92 8.07 -11.14 -10.94
C PHE A 92 7.07 -12.01 -11.71
N ILE A 93 7.14 -13.34 -11.55
CA ILE A 93 6.22 -14.27 -12.21
C ILE A 93 4.78 -14.05 -11.74
N ALA A 94 4.56 -13.89 -10.44
CA ALA A 94 3.24 -13.64 -9.86
C ALA A 94 2.65 -12.29 -10.30
N GLY A 95 3.48 -11.30 -10.60
CA GLY A 95 3.08 -9.98 -11.07
C GLY A 95 2.80 -9.90 -12.58
N LEU A 96 3.24 -10.87 -13.40
CA LEU A 96 3.02 -10.86 -14.85
C LEU A 96 1.54 -10.74 -15.25
N PRO A 97 0.60 -11.50 -14.64
CA PRO A 97 -0.82 -11.38 -15.00
C PRO A 97 -1.39 -9.97 -14.76
N ALA A 98 -1.03 -9.35 -13.63
CA ALA A 98 -1.44 -7.97 -13.31
C ALA A 98 -0.80 -6.95 -14.25
N ALA A 99 0.45 -7.17 -14.67
CA ALA A 99 1.13 -6.30 -15.62
C ALA A 99 0.51 -6.33 -17.03
N MET A 100 -0.17 -7.43 -17.39
CA MET A 100 -0.78 -7.62 -18.71
C MET A 100 -2.25 -7.21 -18.77
N SER A 101 -2.94 -7.10 -17.64
CA SER A 101 -4.40 -6.87 -17.60
C SER A 101 -4.81 -6.02 -16.41
N ILE A 102 -5.41 -4.85 -16.69
CA ILE A 102 -5.93 -3.94 -15.66
C ILE A 102 -7.02 -4.61 -14.81
N PRO A 103 -8.01 -5.36 -15.37
CA PRO A 103 -8.96 -6.11 -14.55
C PRO A 103 -8.30 -7.10 -13.59
N VAL A 104 -7.23 -7.78 -14.02
CA VAL A 104 -6.49 -8.71 -13.14
C VAL A 104 -5.76 -7.95 -12.04
N LEU A 105 -5.16 -6.81 -12.36
CA LEU A 105 -4.56 -5.92 -11.37
C LEU A 105 -5.58 -5.48 -10.32
N GLU A 106 -6.79 -5.08 -10.74
CA GLU A 106 -7.87 -4.65 -9.83
C GLU A 106 -8.36 -5.78 -8.93
N VAL A 107 -8.50 -7.00 -9.45
CA VAL A 107 -8.85 -8.18 -8.64
C VAL A 107 -7.74 -8.52 -7.63
N MET A 108 -6.47 -8.45 -8.05
CA MET A 108 -5.36 -8.69 -7.14
C MET A 108 -5.28 -7.59 -6.06
N ASP A 109 -5.43 -6.32 -6.43
CA ASP A 109 -5.38 -5.20 -5.49
C ASP A 109 -6.52 -5.26 -4.47
N SER A 110 -7.75 -5.54 -4.91
CA SER A 110 -8.90 -5.66 -4.00
C SER A 110 -8.74 -6.80 -2.98
N ILE A 111 -8.21 -7.95 -3.39
CA ILE A 111 -7.99 -9.09 -2.49
C ILE A 111 -6.79 -8.84 -1.56
N PHE A 112 -5.61 -8.55 -2.13
CA PHE A 112 -4.36 -8.50 -1.36
C PHE A 112 -4.20 -7.16 -0.65
N GLY A 113 -4.41 -6.05 -1.34
CA GLY A 113 -4.30 -4.69 -0.79
C GLY A 113 -5.52 -4.30 0.04
N GLY A 114 -6.72 -4.57 -0.49
CA GLY A 114 -7.98 -4.17 0.14
C GLY A 114 -8.37 -5.02 1.36
N VAL A 115 -8.18 -6.33 1.30
CA VAL A 115 -8.64 -7.23 2.39
C VAL A 115 -7.47 -7.80 3.19
N LEU A 116 -6.53 -8.49 2.52
CA LEU A 116 -5.52 -9.29 3.21
C LEU A 116 -4.53 -8.44 4.01
N LEU A 117 -4.10 -7.31 3.44
CA LEU A 117 -3.22 -6.35 4.11
C LEU A 117 -3.89 -5.72 5.34
N ILE A 118 -5.15 -5.28 5.20
CA ILE A 118 -5.92 -4.66 6.30
C ILE A 118 -6.18 -5.69 7.40
N LEU A 119 -6.57 -6.91 7.04
CA LEU A 119 -6.75 -8.02 7.97
C LEU A 119 -5.44 -8.36 8.70
N GLY A 120 -4.32 -8.43 7.99
CA GLY A 120 -3.00 -8.63 8.61
C GLY A 120 -2.67 -7.54 9.63
N GLY A 121 -2.94 -6.28 9.30
CA GLY A 121 -2.81 -5.15 10.22
C GLY A 121 -3.70 -5.28 11.46
N LEU A 122 -4.94 -5.72 11.30
CA LEU A 122 -5.88 -5.96 12.40
C LEU A 122 -5.37 -7.06 13.32
N LEU A 123 -4.93 -8.18 12.76
CA LEU A 123 -4.41 -9.31 13.52
C LEU A 123 -3.16 -8.91 14.31
N ILE A 124 -2.25 -8.14 13.72
CA ILE A 124 -1.06 -7.62 14.42
C ILE A 124 -1.47 -6.66 15.54
N ALA A 125 -2.41 -5.75 15.30
CA ALA A 125 -2.90 -4.82 16.31
C ALA A 125 -3.53 -5.55 17.50
N LEU A 126 -4.36 -6.57 17.25
CA LEU A 126 -4.97 -7.40 18.30
C LEU A 126 -3.92 -8.24 19.05
N LEU A 127 -3.00 -8.86 18.33
CA LEU A 127 -1.92 -9.67 18.92
C LEU A 127 -1.05 -8.82 19.84
N VAL A 128 -0.56 -7.67 19.37
CA VAL A 128 0.34 -6.81 20.15
C VAL A 128 -0.42 -6.07 21.26
N GLY A 129 -1.64 -5.59 20.99
CA GLY A 129 -2.44 -4.83 21.95
C GLY A 129 -3.00 -5.66 23.10
N TRP A 130 -3.38 -6.91 22.86
CA TRP A 130 -4.11 -7.74 23.82
C TRP A 130 -3.37 -9.02 24.22
N VAL A 131 -2.75 -9.75 23.28
CA VAL A 131 -2.17 -11.07 23.54
C VAL A 131 -0.73 -10.98 24.05
N ALA A 132 0.10 -10.14 23.44
CA ALA A 132 1.53 -10.04 23.71
C ALA A 132 2.03 -8.63 24.10
N PRO A 133 1.32 -7.84 24.94
CA PRO A 133 1.74 -6.48 25.26
C PRO A 133 3.04 -6.42 26.09
N LYS A 134 3.38 -7.50 26.80
CA LYS A 134 4.65 -7.60 27.55
C LYS A 134 5.84 -7.67 26.61
N ARG A 135 5.77 -8.56 25.61
CA ARG A 135 6.82 -8.72 24.59
C ARG A 135 7.10 -7.42 23.83
N PHE A 136 6.05 -6.69 23.47
CA PHE A 136 6.19 -5.36 22.86
C PHE A 136 6.90 -4.34 23.77
N ARG A 137 6.64 -4.37 25.08
CA ARG A 137 7.36 -3.52 26.03
C ARG A 137 8.80 -3.94 26.16
N ASP A 138 9.08 -5.24 26.21
CA ASP A 138 10.43 -5.79 26.36
C ASP A 138 11.30 -5.46 25.13
N ASP A 139 10.74 -5.59 23.92
CA ASP A 139 11.41 -5.21 22.67
C ASP A 139 11.74 -3.70 22.62
N LEU A 140 10.94 -2.87 23.29
CA LEU A 140 11.14 -1.42 23.37
C LEU A 140 12.04 -0.99 24.54
N GLN A 141 12.35 -1.85 25.52
CA GLN A 141 13.25 -1.48 26.63
C GLN A 141 14.68 -1.19 26.17
N GLY A 142 15.12 -1.79 25.05
CA GLY A 142 16.39 -1.46 24.39
C GLY A 142 16.38 -0.13 23.63
N SER A 143 15.20 0.47 23.44
CA SER A 143 15.04 1.77 22.80
C SER A 143 14.94 2.88 23.87
N LYS A 144 15.47 4.08 23.61
CA LYS A 144 15.37 5.25 24.52
C LYS A 144 13.94 5.85 24.60
N THR A 145 12.92 5.01 24.45
CA THR A 145 11.51 5.42 24.38
C THR A 145 10.94 5.60 25.78
N SER A 146 10.26 6.74 26.02
CA SER A 146 9.69 7.03 27.33
C SER A 146 8.52 6.10 27.69
N ALA A 147 8.40 5.75 28.97
CA ALA A 147 7.33 4.87 29.45
C ALA A 147 5.91 5.43 29.24
N GLY A 148 5.77 6.76 29.14
CA GLY A 148 4.51 7.42 28.79
C GLY A 148 4.13 7.18 27.32
N LEU A 149 5.10 7.29 26.41
CA LEU A 149 4.89 7.05 24.99
C LEU A 149 4.55 5.59 24.70
N ILE A 150 5.22 4.63 25.35
CA ILE A 150 4.90 3.20 25.23
C ILE A 150 3.46 2.92 25.68
N ARG A 151 3.01 3.57 26.77
CA ARG A 151 1.63 3.46 27.26
C ARG A 151 0.63 4.02 26.25
N LEU A 152 0.95 5.17 25.65
CA LEU A 152 0.13 5.79 24.61
C LEU A 152 0.06 4.90 23.36
N MET A 153 1.18 4.38 22.87
CA MET A 153 1.21 3.47 21.73
C MET A 153 0.35 2.22 21.98
N LEU A 154 0.47 1.62 23.16
CA LEU A 154 -0.37 0.48 23.55
C LEU A 154 -1.86 0.85 23.65
N PHE A 155 -2.20 2.05 24.11
CA PHE A 155 -3.59 2.52 24.09
C PHE A 155 -4.14 2.60 22.67
N PHE A 156 -3.40 3.18 21.73
CA PHE A 156 -3.78 3.23 20.32
C PHE A 156 -3.91 1.82 19.73
N LEU A 157 -2.93 0.95 19.93
CA LEU A 157 -2.98 -0.43 19.43
C LEU A 157 -4.14 -1.25 20.01
N ARG A 158 -4.54 -0.97 21.25
CA ARG A 158 -5.56 -1.75 21.95
C ARG A 158 -6.99 -1.27 21.64
N TRP A 159 -7.18 0.02 21.39
CA TRP A 159 -8.50 0.63 21.26
C TRP A 159 -8.72 1.33 19.93
N VAL A 160 -7.82 2.23 19.52
CA VAL A 160 -8.02 3.08 18.35
C VAL A 160 -7.80 2.30 17.05
N SER A 161 -6.64 1.66 16.91
CA SER A 161 -6.26 0.95 15.68
C SER A 161 -7.22 -0.18 15.34
N PRO A 162 -7.65 -1.06 16.27
CA PRO A 162 -8.58 -2.14 15.93
C PRO A 162 -9.93 -1.60 15.44
N VAL A 163 -10.46 -0.54 16.03
CA VAL A 163 -11.74 0.06 15.61
C VAL A 163 -11.64 0.65 14.21
N VAL A 164 -10.61 1.47 13.96
CA VAL A 164 -10.39 2.12 12.65
C VAL A 164 -10.11 1.09 11.56
N ILE A 165 -9.26 0.10 11.83
CA ILE A 165 -8.90 -0.94 10.88
C ILE A 165 -10.11 -1.85 10.61
N THR A 166 -10.91 -2.18 11.63
CA THR A 166 -12.14 -2.98 11.43
C THR A 166 -13.15 -2.23 10.57
N ALA A 167 -13.35 -0.93 10.80
CA ALA A 167 -14.22 -0.11 9.96
C ALA A 167 -13.74 -0.10 8.50
N GLY A 168 -12.43 0.10 8.28
CA GLY A 168 -11.83 0.02 6.95
C GLY A 168 -12.02 -1.35 6.29
N LEU A 169 -11.77 -2.43 7.04
CA LEU A 169 -11.94 -3.81 6.55
C LEU A 169 -13.38 -4.10 6.15
N LEU A 170 -14.36 -3.63 6.94
CA LEU A 170 -15.78 -3.79 6.61
C LEU A 170 -16.12 -3.09 5.30
N ILE A 171 -15.63 -1.86 5.10
CA ILE A 171 -15.83 -1.11 3.86
C ILE A 171 -15.22 -1.89 2.68
N SER A 172 -13.95 -2.30 2.80
CA SER A 172 -13.27 -3.04 1.74
C SER A 172 -13.95 -4.39 1.41
N VAL A 173 -14.49 -5.08 2.41
CA VAL A 173 -15.25 -6.33 2.20
C VAL A 173 -16.59 -6.06 1.50
N VAL A 174 -17.29 -4.98 1.86
CA VAL A 174 -18.54 -4.58 1.20
C VAL A 174 -18.28 -4.19 -0.26
N ASP A 175 -17.21 -3.45 -0.53
CA ASP A 175 -16.83 -3.05 -1.89
C ASP A 175 -16.47 -4.28 -2.73
N LEU A 176 -15.67 -5.20 -2.18
CA LEU A 176 -15.35 -6.48 -2.83
C LEU A 176 -16.62 -7.28 -3.13
N TRP A 177 -17.57 -7.34 -2.18
CA TRP A 177 -18.83 -8.03 -2.36
C TRP A 177 -19.66 -7.43 -3.50
N ARG A 178 -19.77 -6.09 -3.55
CA ARG A 178 -20.49 -5.38 -4.61
C ARG A 178 -19.86 -5.57 -5.99
N GLN A 179 -18.52 -5.61 -6.06
CA GLN A 179 -17.79 -5.83 -7.30
C GLN A 179 -18.05 -7.23 -7.88
N TRP A 180 -18.18 -8.24 -7.03
CA TRP A 180 -18.39 -9.63 -7.44
C TRP A 180 -19.88 -9.98 -7.65
N PHE A 181 -20.76 -9.33 -6.89
CA PHE A 181 -22.21 -9.49 -6.98
C PHE A 181 -22.88 -8.14 -7.24
N PRO A 182 -22.78 -7.60 -8.48
CA PRO A 182 -23.50 -6.40 -8.84
C PRO A 182 -25.01 -6.68 -8.69
N ALA A 183 -25.70 -5.85 -7.91
CA ALA A 183 -27.16 -5.90 -7.86
C ALA A 183 -27.70 -5.65 -9.27
N ALA A 184 -28.44 -6.63 -9.79
CA ALA A 184 -29.07 -6.59 -11.11
C ALA A 184 -30.10 -5.46 -11.23
#